data_AF-A0A2V7YFS7-F1
#
_entry.id   AF-A0A2V7YFS7-F1
#
_cell.length_a   1.000
_cell.length_b   1.000
_cell.length_c   1.000
_cell.angle_alpha   90.00
_cell.angle_beta   90.00
_cell.angle_gamma   90.00
#
_symmetry.space_group_name_H-M   'P 1'
#
loop_
_entity.id
_entity.type
_entity.pdbx_description
1 polymer ?
#
loop_
_entity_poly.entity_id
_entity_poly.type
_entity_poly.pdbx_seq_one_letter_code
_entity_poly.pdbx_strand_id
1 'polypeptide(L)'
;TMSAVITTLFLGGWDIPWYNEPPTFGGFLLSAIAFVIKVSILLFVFVWVRWTIPRLKYDILMRVGWKVFLPLAVVNIMLVAWFIAERWI
;
A
#
# COMPACT_ATOMS: atom_id res chain seq x y z
N THR A 1 3.36 7.67 -9.79
CA THR A 1 4.45 6.71 -9.52
C THR A 1 4.37 6.13 -8.12
N MET A 2 4.18 6.94 -7.07
CA MET A 2 4.04 6.42 -5.69
C MET A 2 2.88 5.42 -5.50
N SER A 3 1.75 5.62 -6.18
CA SER A 3 0.62 4.67 -6.13
C SER A 3 1.00 3.28 -6.65
N ALA A 4 1.88 3.20 -7.66
CA ALA A 4 2.36 1.93 -8.19
C ALA A 4 3.26 1.20 -7.17
N VAL A 5 4.14 1.94 -6.49
CA VAL A 5 4.99 1.39 -5.40
C VAL A 5 4.14 0.87 -4.24
N ILE A 6 3.07 1.58 -3.88
CA ILE A 6 2.14 1.14 -2.82
C ILE A 6 1.42 -0.15 -3.23
N THR A 7 0.94 -0.25 -4.48
CA THR A 7 0.28 -1.48 -4.96
C THR A 7 1.21 -2.68 -4.99
N THR A 8 2.48 -2.50 -5.34
CA THR A 8 3.43 -3.62 -5.39
C THR A 8 3.89 -4.07 -4.02
N LEU A 9 4.15 -3.14 -3.09
CA LEU A 9 4.65 -3.48 -1.76
C LEU A 9 3.55 -4.04 -0.83
N PHE A 10 2.33 -3.50 -0.91
CA PHE A 10 1.27 -3.83 0.07
C PHE A 10 0.10 -4.61 -0.52
N LEU A 11 -0.20 -4.50 -1.82
CA LEU A 11 -1.36 -5.15 -2.45
C LEU A 11 -1.00 -6.32 -3.38
N GLY A 12 0.20 -6.90 -3.20
CA GLY A 12 0.65 -8.08 -3.96
C GLY A 12 0.95 -7.81 -5.44
N GLY A 13 1.05 -6.53 -5.85
CA GLY A 13 1.41 -6.15 -7.21
C GLY A 13 0.55 -6.81 -8.27
N TRP A 14 1.17 -7.73 -9.00
CA TRP A 14 0.59 -8.42 -10.17
C TRP A 14 -0.18 -9.68 -9.80
N ASP A 15 0.00 -10.21 -8.59
CA ASP A 15 -0.71 -11.41 -8.17
C ASP A 15 -2.19 -11.12 -7.89
N ILE A 16 -3.04 -12.02 -8.39
CA ILE A 16 -4.45 -12.11 -8.04
C ILE A 16 -4.54 -13.07 -6.85
N PRO A 17 -4.95 -12.60 -5.66
CA PRO A 17 -5.14 -13.49 -4.53
C PRO A 17 -6.14 -14.58 -4.91
N TRP A 18 -5.79 -15.84 -4.66
CA TRP A 18 -6.58 -17.06 -4.94
C TRP A 18 -6.55 -17.65 -6.35
N TYR A 19 -5.85 -17.05 -7.32
CA TYR A 19 -5.74 -17.64 -8.66
C TYR A 19 -4.27 -17.82 -9.09
N ASN A 20 -3.85 -19.07 -9.26
CA ASN A 20 -2.57 -19.38 -9.91
C ASN A 20 -2.74 -19.13 -11.40
N GLU A 21 -2.18 -18.02 -11.86
CA GLU A 21 -2.17 -17.67 -13.27
C GLU A 21 -1.35 -18.68 -14.09
N PRO A 22 -1.94 -19.38 -15.07
CA PRO A 22 -1.17 -20.21 -15.97
C PRO A 22 -0.23 -19.32 -16.80
N PRO A 23 0.99 -19.79 -17.14
CA PRO A 23 1.98 -19.04 -17.93
C PRO A 23 1.57 -18.97 -19.41
N THR A 24 0.38 -18.45 -19.67
CA THR A 24 -0.24 -18.24 -20.97
C THR A 24 -0.36 -16.74 -21.18
N PHE A 25 -0.36 -16.28 -22.43
CA PHE A 25 -0.52 -14.86 -22.78
C PHE A 25 -1.80 -14.23 -22.15
N GLY A 26 -2.87 -15.01 -22.03
CA GLY A 26 -4.10 -14.58 -21.34
C GLY A 26 -3.95 -14.42 -19.82
N GLY A 27 -3.07 -15.19 -19.18
CA GLY A 27 -2.74 -15.04 -17.76
C GLY A 27 -2.06 -13.70 -17.50
N PHE A 28 -0.99 -13.39 -18.25
CA PHE A 28 -0.29 -12.10 -18.17
C PHE A 28 -1.20 -10.88 -18.40
N LEU A 29 -2.16 -10.97 -19.32
CA LEU A 29 -3.10 -9.88 -19.56
C LEU A 29 -4.02 -9.67 -18.35
N LEU A 30 -4.42 -10.75 -17.68
CA LEU A 30 -5.28 -10.69 -16.49
C LEU A 30 -4.54 -10.07 -15.30
N SER A 31 -3.27 -10.44 -15.06
CA SER A 31 -2.42 -9.86 -14.01
C SER A 31 -2.16 -8.37 -14.26
N ALA A 32 -1.88 -7.99 -15.51
CA ALA A 32 -1.67 -6.60 -15.90
C ALA A 32 -2.93 -5.75 -15.70
N ILE A 33 -4.11 -6.27 -16.05
CA ILE A 33 -5.40 -5.58 -15.83
C ILE A 33 -5.67 -5.46 -14.33
N ALA A 34 -5.46 -6.52 -13.54
CA ALA A 34 -5.62 -6.49 -12.10
C ALA A 34 -4.72 -5.44 -11.44
N PHE A 35 -3.46 -5.33 -11.89
CA PHE A 35 -2.54 -4.31 -11.44
C PHE A 35 -3.05 -2.89 -11.77
N VAL A 36 -3.46 -2.65 -13.02
CA VAL A 36 -3.99 -1.34 -13.44
C VAL A 36 -5.24 -0.95 -12.66
N ILE A 37 -6.14 -1.89 -12.37
CA ILE A 37 -7.33 -1.66 -11.56
C ILE A 37 -6.96 -1.31 -10.11
N LYS A 38 -6.04 -2.04 -9.48
CA LYS A 38 -5.56 -1.72 -8.12
C LYS A 38 -4.93 -0.32 -8.07
N VAL A 39 -4.12 0.02 -9.09
CA VAL A 39 -3.47 1.34 -9.19
C VAL A 39 -4.50 2.45 -9.43
N SER A 40 -5.49 2.23 -10.29
CA SER A 40 -6.52 3.24 -10.58
C SER A 40 -7.40 3.54 -9.37
N ILE A 41 -7.73 2.51 -8.56
CA ILE A 41 -8.41 2.69 -7.27
C ILE A 41 -7.57 3.55 -6.32
N LEU A 42 -6.27 3.27 -6.18
CA LEU A 42 -5.42 4.11 -5.33
C LEU A 42 -5.31 5.54 -5.85
N LEU A 43 -5.21 5.74 -7.17
CA LEU A 43 -5.21 7.07 -7.76
C LEU A 43 -6.51 7.82 -7.49
N PHE A 44 -7.66 7.13 -7.60
CA PHE A 44 -8.95 7.69 -7.23
C PHE A 44 -8.97 8.13 -5.77
N VAL A 45 -8.47 7.31 -4.84
CA VAL A 45 -8.34 7.67 -3.42
C VAL A 45 -7.45 8.91 -3.24
N PHE A 46 -6.30 9.01 -3.93
CA PHE A 46 -5.44 10.19 -3.83
C PHE A 46 -6.12 11.47 -4.31
N VAL A 47 -6.87 11.41 -5.42
CA VAL A 47 -7.63 12.55 -5.92
C VAL A 47 -8.75 12.90 -4.94
N TRP A 48 -9.45 11.91 -4.41
CA TRP A 48 -10.52 12.12 -3.44
C TRP A 48 -10.01 12.78 -2.15
N VAL A 49 -8.91 12.28 -1.59
CA VAL A 49 -8.27 12.86 -0.39
C VAL A 49 -7.89 14.33 -0.62
N ARG A 50 -7.41 14.67 -1.83
CA ARG A 50 -7.09 16.06 -2.19
C ARG A 50 -8.33 16.97 -2.18
N TRP A 51 -9.50 16.43 -2.51
CA TRP A 51 -10.77 17.18 -2.50
C TRP A 51 -11.34 17.31 -1.08
N THR A 52 -11.11 16.33 -0.20
CA THR A 52 -11.67 16.31 1.17
C THR A 52 -10.85 17.12 2.17
N ILE A 53 -9.53 17.28 1.97
CA ILE A 53 -8.67 17.95 2.96
C ILE A 53 -8.61 19.48 2.69
N PRO A 54 -9.21 20.32 3.54
CA PRO A 54 -8.93 21.76 3.53
C PRO A 54 -7.48 22.00 3.98
N ARG A 55 -6.77 22.89 3.29
CA ARG A 55 -5.31 23.11 3.45
C ARG A 55 -4.85 23.08 4.93
N LEU A 56 -4.04 22.10 5.28
CA LEU A 56 -3.46 21.95 6.63
C LEU A 56 -2.24 22.86 6.79
N LYS A 57 -2.07 23.46 7.97
CA LYS A 57 -0.85 24.21 8.31
C LYS A 57 0.35 23.28 8.42
N TYR A 58 1.52 23.78 8.04
CA TYR A 58 2.79 23.04 8.06
C TYR A 58 3.12 22.49 9.45
N ASP A 59 2.87 23.26 10.50
CA ASP A 59 3.17 22.87 11.88
C ASP A 59 2.37 21.65 12.35
N ILE A 60 1.13 21.53 11.84
CA ILE A 60 0.26 20.39 12.14
C ILE A 60 0.76 19.16 11.38
N LEU A 61 1.14 19.33 10.11
CA LEU A 61 1.71 18.25 9.30
C LEU A 61 2.99 17.70 9.94
N MET A 62 3.90 18.59 10.38
CA MET A 62 5.13 18.20 11.05
C MET A 62 4.84 17.49 12.37
N ARG A 63 3.91 18.00 13.18
CA ARG A 63 3.52 17.37 14.44
C ARG A 63 2.94 15.98 14.23
N VAL A 64 2.06 15.79 13.24
CA VAL A 64 1.47 14.48 12.94
C VAL A 64 2.54 13.50 12.42
N GLY A 65 3.41 13.96 11.51
CA GLY A 65 4.55 13.17 11.01
C GLY A 65 5.44 12.65 12.13
N TRP A 66 5.89 13.54 13.01
CA TRP A 66 6.87 13.18 14.05
C TRP A 66 6.25 12.57 15.31
N LYS A 67 5.05 12.99 15.73
CA LYS A 67 4.43 12.47 16.96
C LYS A 67 3.55 11.25 16.76
N VAL A 68 3.06 11.00 15.54
CA VAL A 68 2.11 9.89 15.29
C VAL A 68 2.73 8.86 14.37
N PHE A 69 3.19 9.26 13.18
CA PHE A 69 3.68 8.28 12.19
C PHE A 69 4.99 7.60 12.62
N LEU A 70 5.94 8.34 13.17
CA LEU A 70 7.23 7.78 13.61
C LEU A 70 7.07 6.73 14.73
N PRO A 71 6.39 7.01 15.85
CA PRO A 71 6.22 5.97 16.88
C PRO A 71 5.39 4.79 16.39
N LEU A 72 4.38 5.02 15.53
CA LEU A 72 3.58 3.94 14.96
C LEU A 72 4.42 3.01 14.06
N ALA A 73 5.33 3.56 13.26
CA ALA A 73 6.24 2.78 12.44
C ALA A 73 7.19 1.92 13.28
N VAL A 74 7.74 2.48 14.37
CA VAL A 74 8.60 1.73 15.30
C VAL A 74 7.84 0.59 15.95
N VAL A 75 6.62 0.83 16.43
CA VAL A 75 5.77 -0.21 17.02
C VAL A 75 5.45 -1.31 16.01
N ASN A 76 5.15 -0.97 14.75
CA ASN A 76 4.89 -1.96 13.71
C ASN A 76 6.09 -2.88 13.47
N ILE A 77 7.30 -2.31 13.38
CA ILE A 77 8.54 -3.09 13.21
C ILE A 77 8.79 -4.00 14.42
N MET A 78 8.59 -3.50 15.65
CA MET A 78 8.75 -4.30 16.86
C MET A 78 7.74 -5.46 16.91
N LEU A 79 6.49 -5.22 16.52
CA LEU A 79 5.46 -6.28 16.44
C LEU A 79 5.84 -7.34 15.40
N VAL A 80 6.28 -6.94 14.21
CA VAL A 80 6.70 -7.89 13.18
C VAL A 80 7.91 -8.71 13.64
N ALA A 81 8.90 -8.06 14.28
CA ALA A 81 10.06 -8.75 14.85
C ALA A 81 9.65 -9.75 15.94
N TRP A 82 8.69 -9.38 16.79
CA TRP A 82 8.12 -10.26 17.80
C TRP A 82 7.42 -11.48 17.17
N PHE A 83 6.55 -11.27 16.18
CA PHE A 83 5.86 -12.36 15.46
C PHE A 83 6.83 -13.33 14.78
N ILE A 84 7.93 -12.82 14.21
CA ILE A 84 8.99 -13.65 13.63
C ILE A 84 9.70 -14.47 14.72
N ALA A 85 9.98 -13.87 15.88
CA ALA A 85 10.61 -14.56 17.00
C ALA A 85 9.74 -15.70 17.57
N GLU A 86 8.41 -15.55 17.57
CA GLU A 86 7.44 -16.59 17.95
C GLU A 86 7.33 -17.74 16.93
N ARG A 87 8.19 -17.76 15.90
CA ARG A 87 8.25 -18.82 14.87
C ARG A 87 6.90 -19.08 14.19
N TRP A 88 6.15 -18.01 13.95
CA TRP A 88 4.90 -18.06 13.18
C TRP A 88 5.12 -18.05 11.65
N ILE A 89 6.38 -18.04 11.20
CA ILE A 89 6.86 -18.17 9.82
C ILE A 89 7.96 -19.23 9.79
#